data_AF-A0A2H3B6A9-F1
#
_entry.id   AF-A0A2H3B6A9-F1
#
_cell.length_a   1.000
_cell.length_b   1.000
_cell.length_c   1.000
_cell.angle_alpha   90.00
_cell.angle_beta   90.00
_cell.angle_gamma   90.00
#
_symmetry.space_group_name_H-M   'P 1'
#
loop_
_entity.id
_entity.type
_entity.pdbx_description
1 polymer ?
#
loop_
_entity_poly.entity_id
_entity_poly.type
_entity_poly.pdbx_seq_one_letter_code
_entity_poly.pdbx_strand_id
1 'polypeptide(L)'
;VSLAVNGKSSWMSDLVHALRRLPHPISLDVSRDWRPVDIDNLIETVERSCLKDIDDFMASSPKALLLHHCSPRAAHLHNGHASQYVVSAFRSYLLVPVPAHRKALVRLLTSSHTLAVEVLRWTERRRPSIPRDERLCRYCRQEVEDEAHVLLYCDGSDDLRALRSEFFHKVFRIAGSPLSSSLRAAPTGFDVVRLLLQTDNVDIMCSFAKFVY
;
A
#
# COMPACT_ATOMS: atom_id res chain seq x y z
N VAL A 1 16.24 27.24 -26.33
CA VAL A 1 15.05 28.04 -25.94
C VAL A 1 14.39 28.70 -27.16
N SER A 2 15.10 29.47 -27.99
CA SER A 2 14.52 30.15 -29.18
C SER A 2 13.79 29.21 -30.17
N LEU A 3 14.28 27.98 -30.36
CA LEU A 3 13.60 26.98 -31.19
C LEU A 3 12.26 26.52 -30.60
N ALA A 4 12.21 26.26 -29.28
CA ALA A 4 10.99 25.85 -28.59
C ALA A 4 9.92 26.96 -28.56
N VAL A 5 10.32 28.22 -28.36
CA VAL A 5 9.42 29.39 -28.42
C VAL A 5 8.74 29.50 -29.79
N ASN A 6 9.46 29.16 -30.86
CA ASN A 6 8.95 29.15 -32.23
C ASN A 6 8.21 27.84 -32.60
N GLY A 7 7.89 26.98 -31.62
CA GLY A 7 7.18 25.71 -31.85
C GLY A 7 7.99 24.66 -32.62
N LYS A 8 9.31 24.80 -32.72
CA LYS A 8 10.19 23.87 -33.43
C LYS A 8 10.76 22.81 -32.47
N SER A 9 11.02 21.62 -33.02
CA SER A 9 11.63 20.50 -32.28
C SER A 9 12.98 20.90 -31.68
N SER A 10 13.13 20.70 -30.38
CA SER A 10 14.34 20.95 -29.61
C SER A 10 14.26 20.23 -28.26
N TRP A 11 15.39 20.08 -27.58
CA TRP A 11 15.42 19.48 -26.24
C TRP A 11 14.43 20.15 -25.25
N MET A 12 14.21 21.47 -25.38
CA MET A 12 13.30 22.22 -24.52
C MET A 12 11.83 21.96 -24.87
N SER A 13 11.49 21.77 -26.15
CA SER A 13 10.13 21.34 -26.53
C SER A 13 9.87 19.90 -26.08
N ASP A 14 10.86 19.03 -26.17
CA ASP A 14 10.76 17.64 -25.72
C ASP A 14 10.53 17.57 -24.21
N LEU A 15 11.22 18.42 -23.44
CA LEU A 15 11.00 18.58 -22.00
C LEU A 15 9.55 19.03 -21.69
N VAL A 16 9.02 20.04 -22.40
CA VAL A 16 7.62 20.48 -22.25
C VAL A 16 6.66 19.31 -22.53
N HIS A 17 6.91 18.54 -23.59
CA HIS A 17 6.08 17.39 -23.93
C HIS A 17 6.15 16.29 -22.85
N ALA A 18 7.33 16.01 -22.32
CA ALA A 18 7.50 15.04 -21.24
C ALA A 18 6.76 15.48 -19.96
N LEU A 19 6.91 16.75 -19.55
CA LEU A 19 6.26 17.30 -18.36
C LEU A 19 4.73 17.30 -18.46
N ARG A 20 4.17 17.52 -19.65
CA ARG A 20 2.72 17.42 -19.89
C ARG A 20 2.17 15.99 -19.89
N ARG A 21 3.03 14.99 -20.11
CA ARG A 21 2.66 13.57 -20.11
C ARG A 21 2.72 12.93 -18.73
N LEU A 22 3.20 13.65 -17.71
CA LEU A 22 3.13 13.19 -16.33
C LEU A 22 1.66 13.00 -15.90
N PRO A 23 1.36 12.05 -15.01
CA PRO A 23 0.01 11.84 -14.49
C PRO A 23 -0.61 13.11 -13.89
N HIS A 24 0.23 13.96 -13.27
CA HIS A 24 -0.11 15.34 -12.95
C HIS A 24 0.70 16.28 -13.86
N PRO A 25 0.10 16.83 -14.92
CA PRO A 25 0.81 17.63 -15.90
C PRO A 25 1.47 18.87 -15.29
N ILE A 26 2.74 19.10 -15.63
CA ILE A 26 3.48 20.31 -15.26
C ILE A 26 3.57 21.23 -16.46
N SER A 27 3.16 22.48 -16.28
CA SER A 27 3.27 23.52 -17.31
C SER A 27 4.60 24.26 -17.18
N LEU A 28 5.37 24.27 -18.26
CA LEU A 28 6.66 24.94 -18.34
C LEU A 28 6.56 26.15 -19.27
N ASP A 29 6.80 27.35 -18.74
CA ASP A 29 6.90 28.56 -19.56
C ASP A 29 8.30 28.68 -20.17
N VAL A 30 8.40 28.38 -21.46
CA VAL A 30 9.66 28.43 -22.23
C VAL A 30 10.08 29.85 -22.63
N SER A 31 9.21 30.85 -22.46
CA SER A 31 9.47 32.22 -22.88
C SER A 31 10.20 33.06 -21.83
N ARG A 32 10.23 32.60 -20.57
CA ARG A 32 10.91 33.27 -19.46
C ARG A 32 12.43 33.04 -19.45
N ASP A 33 13.13 33.93 -18.76
CA ASP A 33 14.55 33.75 -18.45
C ASP A 33 14.76 32.68 -17.37
N TRP A 34 15.51 31.65 -17.70
CA TRP A 34 15.80 30.52 -16.82
C TRP A 34 17.09 30.75 -16.02
N ARG A 35 17.00 30.65 -14.69
CA ARG A 35 18.16 30.67 -13.77
C ARG A 35 18.44 29.26 -13.25
N PRO A 36 19.65 28.98 -12.73
CA PRO A 36 19.95 27.68 -12.13
C PRO A 36 18.94 27.25 -11.05
N VAL A 37 18.50 28.17 -10.19
CA VAL A 37 17.49 27.90 -9.16
C VAL A 37 16.14 27.43 -9.73
N ASP A 38 15.80 27.85 -10.95
CA ASP A 38 14.57 27.41 -11.62
C ASP A 38 14.62 25.93 -12.02
N ILE A 39 15.82 25.41 -12.24
CA ILE A 39 16.04 23.99 -12.54
C ILE A 39 15.78 23.17 -11.27
N ASP A 40 16.33 23.60 -10.13
CA ASP A 40 16.10 22.93 -8.85
C ASP A 40 14.61 22.93 -8.47
N ASN A 41 13.93 24.07 -8.64
CA ASN A 41 12.48 24.18 -8.43
C ASN A 41 11.67 23.25 -9.36
N LEU A 42 12.12 23.11 -10.62
CA LEU A 42 11.47 22.22 -11.58
C LEU A 42 11.65 20.75 -11.18
N ILE A 43 12.85 20.35 -10.75
CA ILE A 43 13.13 19.01 -10.23
C ILE A 43 12.21 18.71 -9.05
N GLU A 44 12.13 19.61 -8.07
CA GLU A 44 11.25 19.42 -6.90
C GLU A 44 9.77 19.34 -7.30
N THR A 45 9.35 20.11 -8.30
CA THR A 45 7.97 20.07 -8.81
C THR A 45 7.66 18.73 -9.50
N VAL A 46 8.61 18.18 -10.25
CA VAL A 46 8.49 16.84 -10.85
C VAL A 46 8.40 15.77 -9.77
N GLU A 47 9.26 15.81 -8.75
CA GLU A 47 9.22 14.88 -7.63
C GLU A 47 7.87 14.93 -6.91
N ARG A 48 7.37 16.13 -6.60
CA ARG A 48 6.07 16.32 -5.97
C ARG A 48 4.90 15.82 -6.82
N SER A 49 4.98 16.03 -8.13
CA SER A 49 4.01 15.46 -9.08
C SER A 49 4.00 13.93 -9.03
N CYS A 50 5.18 13.29 -9.05
CA CYS A 50 5.27 11.84 -8.96
C CYS A 50 4.76 11.29 -7.62
N LEU A 51 5.08 11.96 -6.50
CA LEU A 51 4.57 11.57 -5.18
C LEU A 51 3.05 11.67 -5.10
N LYS A 52 2.48 12.74 -5.68
CA LYS A 52 1.03 12.93 -5.75
C LYS A 52 0.34 11.82 -6.54
N ASP A 53 0.93 11.38 -7.65
CA ASP A 53 0.40 10.26 -8.44
C ASP A 53 0.36 8.96 -7.63
N ILE A 54 1.41 8.69 -6.86
CA ILE A 54 1.46 7.52 -5.97
C ILE A 54 0.38 7.64 -4.87
N ASP A 55 0.22 8.81 -4.25
CA ASP A 55 -0.80 9.04 -3.23
C ASP A 55 -2.23 8.89 -3.79
N ASP A 56 -2.48 9.43 -4.99
CA ASP A 56 -3.77 9.33 -5.66
C ASP A 56 -4.06 7.87 -6.07
N PHE A 57 -3.04 7.14 -6.55
CA PHE A 57 -3.15 5.69 -6.80
C PHE A 57 -3.45 4.93 -5.52
N MET A 58 -2.73 5.19 -4.43
CA MET A 58 -2.99 4.52 -3.17
C MET A 58 -4.42 4.80 -2.71
N ALA A 59 -4.84 6.07 -2.65
CA ALA A 59 -6.16 6.48 -2.16
C ALA A 59 -7.34 5.93 -2.97
N SER A 60 -7.17 5.73 -4.28
CA SER A 60 -8.25 5.29 -5.18
C SER A 60 -8.23 3.78 -5.47
N SER A 61 -7.08 3.13 -5.38
CA SER A 61 -6.93 1.76 -5.83
C SER A 61 -7.45 0.76 -4.80
N PRO A 62 -8.35 -0.17 -5.20
CA PRO A 62 -8.78 -1.25 -4.30
C PRO A 62 -7.64 -2.23 -3.96
N LYS A 63 -6.52 -2.21 -4.70
CA LYS A 63 -5.31 -3.01 -4.40
C LYS A 63 -4.46 -2.44 -3.29
N ALA A 64 -4.53 -1.13 -3.10
CA ALA A 64 -3.71 -0.45 -2.12
C ALA A 64 -4.39 -0.42 -0.74
N LEU A 65 -5.39 -1.27 -0.49
CA LEU A 65 -6.21 -1.18 0.72
C LEU A 65 -5.37 -1.29 2.00
N LEU A 66 -4.45 -2.26 1.99
CA LEU A 66 -3.48 -2.46 3.04
C LEU A 66 -2.30 -1.50 2.98
N LEU A 67 -2.13 -0.70 1.92
CA LEU A 67 -1.09 0.33 1.80
C LEU A 67 -1.59 1.74 2.15
N HIS A 68 -2.90 1.98 2.26
CA HIS A 68 -3.47 3.30 2.60
C HIS A 68 -2.89 3.92 3.87
N HIS A 69 -2.54 3.10 4.86
CA HIS A 69 -1.94 3.56 6.12
C HIS A 69 -0.51 4.10 5.95
N CYS A 70 0.12 3.85 4.80
CA CYS A 70 1.41 4.40 4.42
C CYS A 70 1.29 5.78 3.75
N SER A 71 0.08 6.28 3.48
CA SER A 71 -0.13 7.61 2.90
C SER A 71 0.07 8.70 3.96
N PRO A 72 0.66 9.86 3.63
CA PRO A 72 0.84 11.00 4.55
C PRO A 72 -0.45 11.48 5.22
N ARG A 73 -1.62 11.17 4.63
CA ARG A 73 -2.95 11.48 5.17
C ARG A 73 -3.36 10.63 6.38
N ALA A 74 -2.73 9.47 6.58
CA ALA A 74 -2.97 8.59 7.72
C ALA A 74 -2.18 9.01 8.98
N ALA A 75 -1.92 10.31 9.14
CA ALA A 75 -1.22 10.88 10.27
C ALA A 75 -2.00 10.62 11.57
N HIS A 76 -1.76 9.46 12.18
CA HIS A 76 -2.02 9.26 13.58
C HIS A 76 -1.01 10.11 14.36
N LEU A 77 -1.53 10.97 15.24
CA LEU A 77 -0.75 11.74 16.20
C LEU A 77 0.00 10.77 17.13
N HIS A 78 1.23 10.40 16.78
CA HIS A 78 2.14 9.79 17.73
C HIS A 78 2.96 10.92 18.36
N ASN A 79 2.73 11.18 19.66
CA ASN A 79 3.42 12.22 20.45
C ASN A 79 3.28 13.68 19.94
N GLY A 80 2.15 14.06 19.36
CA GLY A 80 1.88 15.47 19.01
C GLY A 80 2.69 16.02 17.82
N HIS A 81 3.53 15.19 17.20
CA HIS A 81 4.19 15.49 15.93
C HIS A 81 3.50 14.71 14.82
N ALA A 82 3.02 15.42 13.79
CA ALA A 82 2.52 14.81 12.57
C ALA A 82 3.70 14.15 11.84
N SER A 83 3.98 12.88 12.14
CA SER A 83 4.92 12.09 11.34
C SER A 83 4.24 11.82 10.00
N GLN A 84 4.54 12.64 9.01
CA GLN A 84 4.15 12.40 7.63
C GLN A 84 4.88 11.14 7.18
N TYR A 85 4.18 10.00 7.14
CA TYR A 85 4.71 8.83 6.48
C TYR A 85 4.78 9.15 4.99
N VAL A 86 5.97 9.50 4.51
CA VAL A 86 6.23 9.59 3.08
C VAL A 86 6.07 8.19 2.51
N VAL A 87 5.40 8.06 1.36
CA VAL A 87 5.16 6.76 0.72
C VAL A 87 6.46 5.98 0.50
N SER A 88 7.55 6.71 0.23
CA SER A 88 8.90 6.20 0.01
C SER A 88 9.68 5.82 1.28
N ALA A 89 9.12 6.04 2.48
CA ALA A 89 9.83 5.72 3.71
C ALA A 89 9.95 4.20 3.90
N PHE A 90 11.12 3.80 4.41
CA PHE A 90 11.41 2.41 4.72
C PHE A 90 10.43 1.86 5.78
N ARG A 91 10.05 0.58 5.66
CA ARG A 91 9.01 -0.04 6.49
C ARG A 91 9.56 -1.21 7.31
N SER A 92 9.08 -1.33 8.54
CA SER A 92 9.53 -2.36 9.50
C SER A 92 9.30 -3.79 9.00
N TYR A 93 8.23 -4.05 8.24
CA TYR A 93 7.98 -5.38 7.64
C TYR A 93 9.08 -5.83 6.66
N LEU A 94 9.91 -4.91 6.14
CA LEU A 94 11.06 -5.28 5.29
C LEU A 94 12.25 -5.82 6.12
N LEU A 95 12.25 -5.60 7.43
CA LEU A 95 13.27 -6.10 8.35
C LEU A 95 13.03 -7.55 8.80
N VAL A 96 11.91 -8.17 8.40
CA VAL A 96 11.65 -9.59 8.71
C VAL A 96 12.81 -10.44 8.18
N PRO A 97 13.50 -11.21 9.05
CA PRO A 97 14.76 -11.86 8.69
C PRO A 97 14.56 -13.02 7.72
N VAL A 98 13.44 -13.74 7.82
CA VAL A 98 13.12 -14.88 6.96
C VAL A 98 12.62 -14.37 5.60
N PRO A 99 13.36 -14.61 4.49
CA PRO A 99 12.99 -14.05 3.18
C PRO A 99 11.63 -14.53 2.67
N ALA A 100 11.25 -15.77 2.99
CA ALA A 100 9.95 -16.34 2.59
C ALA A 100 8.77 -15.61 3.25
N HIS A 101 8.86 -15.38 4.55
CA HIS A 101 7.83 -14.64 5.31
C HIS A 101 7.73 -13.18 4.85
N ARG A 102 8.87 -12.52 4.63
CA ARG A 102 8.90 -11.16 4.08
C ARG A 102 8.24 -11.09 2.71
N LYS A 103 8.52 -12.05 1.82
CA LYS A 103 7.85 -12.14 0.51
C LYS A 103 6.34 -12.34 0.64
N ALA A 104 5.89 -13.16 1.60
CA ALA A 104 4.46 -13.37 1.85
C ALA A 104 3.77 -12.07 2.30
N LEU A 105 4.37 -11.33 3.24
CA LEU A 105 3.86 -10.01 3.64
C LEU A 105 3.82 -9.02 2.48
N VAL A 106 4.89 -8.92 1.69
CA VAL A 106 4.91 -8.02 0.53
C VAL A 106 3.84 -8.40 -0.48
N ARG A 107 3.61 -9.70 -0.72
CA ARG A 107 2.52 -10.17 -1.59
C ARG A 107 1.15 -9.84 -1.03
N LEU A 108 0.95 -9.97 0.28
CA LEU A 108 -0.28 -9.56 0.95
C LEU A 108 -0.54 -8.06 0.74
N LEU A 109 0.46 -7.22 0.99
CA LEU A 109 0.37 -5.76 0.90
C LEU A 109 0.14 -5.22 -0.51
N THR A 110 0.77 -5.86 -1.50
CA THR A 110 0.76 -5.40 -2.92
C THR A 110 -0.33 -6.07 -3.75
N SER A 111 -1.27 -6.75 -3.11
CA SER A 111 -2.27 -7.60 -3.75
C SER A 111 -1.67 -8.55 -4.80
N SER A 112 -0.52 -9.14 -4.51
CA SER A 112 0.15 -10.16 -5.32
C SER A 112 -0.04 -11.58 -4.74
N HIS A 113 -1.19 -11.80 -4.10
CA HIS A 113 -1.61 -13.06 -3.48
C HIS A 113 -2.68 -13.78 -4.31
N THR A 114 -2.97 -15.02 -3.96
CA THR A 114 -3.87 -15.89 -4.73
C THR A 114 -5.33 -15.89 -4.23
N LEU A 115 -5.69 -15.00 -3.30
CA LEU A 115 -7.06 -14.85 -2.81
C LEU A 115 -8.03 -14.42 -3.94
N ALA A 116 -9.29 -14.83 -3.85
CA ALA A 116 -10.28 -14.62 -4.88
C ALA A 116 -10.55 -13.13 -5.14
N VAL A 117 -10.48 -12.26 -4.11
CA VAL A 117 -10.61 -10.81 -4.26
C VAL A 117 -9.65 -10.25 -5.32
N GLU A 118 -8.49 -10.88 -5.47
CA GLU A 118 -7.45 -10.51 -6.41
C GLU A 118 -7.56 -11.32 -7.71
N VAL A 119 -7.52 -12.65 -7.64
CA VAL A 119 -7.46 -13.52 -8.82
C VAL A 119 -8.71 -13.38 -9.71
N LEU A 120 -9.89 -13.31 -9.11
CA LEU A 120 -11.16 -13.25 -9.85
C LEU A 120 -11.49 -11.83 -10.33
N ARG A 121 -10.72 -10.82 -9.92
CA ARG A 121 -10.86 -9.46 -10.46
C ARG A 121 -10.37 -9.36 -11.90
N TRP A 122 -9.41 -10.19 -12.29
CA TRP A 122 -8.78 -10.09 -13.60
C TRP A 122 -9.70 -10.64 -14.70
N THR A 123 -9.75 -9.93 -15.82
CA THR A 123 -10.34 -10.47 -17.04
C THR A 123 -9.32 -11.40 -17.69
N GLU A 124 -9.71 -12.66 -17.89
CA GLU A 124 -8.92 -13.67 -18.59
C GLU A 124 -9.57 -13.99 -19.95
N ARG A 125 -8.82 -14.63 -20.85
CA ARG A 125 -9.27 -14.92 -22.23
C ARG A 125 -10.66 -15.58 -22.33
N ARG A 126 -11.07 -16.35 -21.32
CA ARG A 126 -12.34 -17.08 -21.29
C ARG A 126 -13.18 -16.80 -20.04
N ARG A 127 -12.80 -15.82 -19.23
CA ARG A 127 -13.49 -15.51 -17.97
C ARG A 127 -13.55 -13.99 -17.80
N PRO A 128 -14.74 -13.38 -17.80
CA PRO A 128 -14.86 -11.97 -17.43
C PRO A 128 -14.44 -11.75 -15.97
N SER A 129 -14.17 -10.49 -15.61
CA SER A 129 -14.01 -10.11 -14.21
C SER A 129 -15.27 -10.48 -13.42
N ILE A 130 -15.09 -11.12 -12.26
CA ILE A 130 -16.20 -11.48 -11.37
C ILE A 130 -16.48 -10.31 -10.42
N PRO A 131 -17.75 -9.89 -10.22
CA PRO A 131 -18.14 -8.90 -9.22
C PRO A 131 -17.60 -9.21 -7.82
N ARG A 132 -17.25 -8.20 -7.01
CA ARG A 132 -16.52 -8.40 -5.73
C ARG A 132 -17.29 -9.31 -4.77
N ASP A 133 -18.59 -9.07 -4.65
CA ASP A 133 -19.57 -9.81 -3.85
C ASP A 133 -19.67 -11.29 -4.22
N GLU A 134 -19.37 -11.65 -5.47
CA GLU A 134 -19.36 -13.04 -5.95
C GLU A 134 -18.00 -13.75 -5.75
N ARG A 135 -16.95 -13.06 -5.28
CA ARG A 135 -15.60 -13.63 -5.09
C ARG A 135 -15.51 -14.39 -3.76
N LEU A 136 -16.33 -15.41 -3.61
CA LEU A 136 -16.50 -16.15 -2.36
C LEU A 136 -15.23 -16.89 -1.91
N CYS A 137 -15.08 -17.00 -0.59
CA CYS A 137 -14.01 -17.74 0.09
C CYS A 137 -14.00 -19.22 -0.29
N ARG A 138 -12.82 -19.74 -0.67
CA ARG A 138 -12.68 -21.14 -1.08
C ARG A 138 -12.96 -22.13 0.06
N TYR A 139 -12.81 -21.68 1.30
CA TYR A 139 -13.03 -22.47 2.51
C TYR A 139 -14.50 -22.44 2.94
N CYS A 140 -15.03 -21.27 3.35
CA CYS A 140 -16.39 -21.20 3.88
C CYS A 140 -17.49 -21.02 2.83
N ARG A 141 -17.16 -20.49 1.64
CA ARG A 141 -18.10 -20.18 0.54
C ARG A 141 -19.26 -19.25 0.92
N GLN A 142 -19.14 -18.49 2.00
CA GLN A 142 -20.20 -17.62 2.53
C GLN A 142 -19.86 -16.14 2.32
N GLU A 143 -18.60 -15.76 2.55
CA GLU A 143 -18.13 -14.38 2.51
C GLU A 143 -17.11 -14.18 1.39
N VAL A 144 -16.84 -12.93 1.03
CA VAL A 144 -15.80 -12.56 0.05
C VAL A 144 -14.42 -13.02 0.55
N GLU A 145 -13.63 -13.63 -0.33
CA GLU A 145 -12.25 -14.04 -0.03
C GLU A 145 -11.27 -12.87 -0.10
N ASP A 146 -11.34 -11.99 0.90
CA ASP A 146 -10.37 -10.92 1.10
C ASP A 146 -9.37 -11.24 2.23
N GLU A 147 -8.36 -10.38 2.35
CA GLU A 147 -7.24 -10.54 3.27
C GLU A 147 -7.72 -10.60 4.72
N ALA A 148 -8.67 -9.73 5.08
CA ALA A 148 -9.24 -9.69 6.43
C ALA A 148 -10.04 -10.95 6.73
N HIS A 149 -10.91 -11.38 5.81
CA HIS A 149 -11.70 -12.59 5.98
C HIS A 149 -10.81 -13.82 6.20
N VAL A 150 -9.87 -14.09 5.30
CA VAL A 150 -9.02 -15.28 5.36
C VAL A 150 -8.14 -15.30 6.60
N LEU A 151 -7.53 -14.16 6.96
CA LEU A 151 -6.60 -14.10 8.08
C LEU A 151 -7.30 -14.06 9.45
N LEU A 152 -8.49 -13.46 9.54
CA LEU A 152 -9.06 -13.07 10.83
C LEU A 152 -10.43 -13.65 11.15
N TYR A 153 -11.21 -14.06 10.15
CA TYR A 153 -12.62 -14.42 10.35
C TYR A 153 -12.98 -15.81 9.86
N CYS A 154 -12.28 -16.33 8.85
CA CYS A 154 -12.68 -17.57 8.19
C CYS A 154 -12.62 -18.78 9.16
N ASP A 155 -13.77 -19.44 9.31
CA ASP A 155 -13.93 -20.67 10.08
C ASP A 155 -14.11 -21.91 9.21
N GLY A 156 -13.98 -21.78 7.88
CA GLY A 156 -14.17 -22.87 6.92
C GLY A 156 -13.07 -23.95 6.91
N SER A 157 -12.02 -23.79 7.73
CA SER A 157 -10.95 -24.77 7.92
C SER A 157 -10.51 -24.77 9.37
N ASP A 158 -10.44 -25.96 9.99
CA ASP A 158 -9.97 -26.10 11.36
C ASP A 158 -8.48 -25.77 11.49
N ASP A 159 -7.67 -26.06 10.46
CA ASP A 159 -6.24 -25.68 10.42
C ASP A 159 -6.06 -24.16 10.45
N LEU A 160 -6.87 -23.42 9.67
CA LEU A 160 -6.84 -21.95 9.71
C LEU A 160 -7.25 -21.41 11.08
N ARG A 161 -8.27 -22.03 11.70
CA ARG A 161 -8.72 -21.63 13.05
C ARG A 161 -7.64 -21.89 14.10
N ALA A 162 -6.95 -23.02 14.01
CA ALA A 162 -5.85 -23.37 14.90
C ALA A 162 -4.66 -22.40 14.74
N LEU A 163 -4.23 -22.14 13.49
CA LEU A 163 -3.14 -21.20 13.19
C LEU A 163 -3.45 -19.79 13.68
N ARG A 164 -4.68 -19.29 13.44
CA ARG A 164 -5.14 -17.98 13.92
C ARG A 164 -5.15 -17.91 15.45
N SER A 165 -5.62 -18.97 16.12
CA SER A 165 -5.65 -19.04 17.58
C SER A 165 -4.23 -19.04 18.18
N GLU A 166 -3.32 -19.83 17.61
CA GLU A 166 -1.90 -19.86 18.01
C GLU A 166 -1.25 -18.48 17.81
N PHE A 167 -1.48 -17.86 16.65
CA PHE A 167 -0.97 -16.54 16.32
C PHE A 167 -1.44 -15.49 17.34
N PHE A 168 -2.74 -15.36 17.57
CA PHE A 168 -3.25 -14.35 18.51
C PHE A 168 -2.85 -14.63 19.95
N HIS A 169 -2.81 -15.90 20.37
CA HIS A 169 -2.32 -16.26 21.70
C HIS A 169 -0.87 -15.79 21.91
N LYS A 170 -0.01 -16.00 20.89
CA LYS A 170 1.38 -15.52 20.93
C LYS A 170 1.46 -14.00 20.93
N VAL A 171 0.70 -13.32 20.07
CA VAL A 171 0.69 -11.85 19.98
C VAL A 171 0.24 -11.22 21.29
N PHE A 172 -0.89 -11.64 21.86
CA PHE A 172 -1.40 -11.06 23.12
C PHE A 172 -0.51 -11.33 24.34
N ARG A 173 0.38 -12.33 24.27
CA ARG A 173 1.37 -12.59 25.32
C ARG A 173 2.57 -11.64 25.27
N ILE A 174 2.90 -11.12 24.08
CA ILE A 174 4.07 -10.26 23.85
C ILE A 174 3.66 -8.78 23.70
N ALA A 175 2.43 -8.53 23.23
CA ALA A 175 1.91 -7.20 23.04
C ALA A 175 1.69 -6.47 24.37
N GLY A 176 2.21 -5.25 24.47
CA GLY A 176 1.90 -4.36 25.58
C GLY A 176 0.41 -4.04 25.68
N SER A 177 -0.01 -3.50 26.83
CA SER A 177 -1.41 -3.11 27.09
C SER A 177 -2.01 -2.18 26.01
N PRO A 178 -1.30 -1.16 25.50
CA PRO A 178 -1.85 -0.27 24.48
C PRO A 178 -2.18 -0.99 23.17
N LEU A 179 -1.23 -1.76 22.62
CA LEU A 179 -1.43 -2.50 21.37
C LEU A 179 -2.53 -3.56 21.51
N SER A 180 -2.54 -4.28 22.63
CA SER A 180 -3.58 -5.27 22.91
C SER A 180 -4.98 -4.66 22.97
N SER A 181 -5.11 -3.46 23.54
CA SER A 181 -6.37 -2.72 23.58
C SER A 181 -6.80 -2.26 22.20
N SER A 182 -5.87 -1.70 21.40
CA SER A 182 -6.13 -1.28 20.02
C SER A 182 -6.55 -2.45 19.12
N LEU A 183 -5.90 -3.61 19.25
CA LEU A 183 -6.25 -4.82 18.49
C LEU A 183 -7.67 -5.31 18.81
N ARG A 184 -8.11 -5.20 20.07
CA ARG A 184 -9.46 -5.58 20.49
C ARG A 184 -10.52 -4.56 20.08
N ALA A 185 -10.16 -3.29 20.04
CA ALA A 185 -11.05 -2.18 19.71
C ALA A 185 -11.09 -1.87 18.19
N ALA A 186 -10.27 -2.54 17.39
CA ALA A 186 -10.21 -2.32 15.94
C ALA A 186 -11.58 -2.56 15.29
N PRO A 187 -12.11 -1.60 14.50
CA PRO A 187 -13.47 -1.69 13.98
C PRO A 187 -13.58 -2.68 12.82
N THR A 188 -12.49 -2.91 12.08
CA THR A 188 -12.45 -3.88 10.98
C THR A 188 -11.20 -4.74 11.03
N GLY A 189 -11.24 -5.88 10.34
CA GLY A 189 -10.10 -6.78 10.23
C GLY A 189 -8.93 -6.15 9.47
N PHE A 190 -9.22 -5.26 8.52
CA PHE A 190 -8.18 -4.48 7.86
C PHE A 190 -7.43 -3.57 8.83
N ASP A 191 -8.11 -3.02 9.84
CA ASP A 191 -7.46 -2.20 10.87
C ASP A 191 -6.60 -3.05 11.81
N VAL A 192 -7.03 -4.28 12.13
CA VAL A 192 -6.18 -5.26 12.84
C VAL A 192 -4.91 -5.55 12.05
N VAL A 193 -5.02 -5.82 10.75
CA VAL A 193 -3.85 -6.07 9.88
C VAL A 193 -2.94 -4.84 9.83
N ARG A 194 -3.49 -3.63 9.73
CA ARG A 194 -2.72 -2.36 9.74
C ARG A 194 -1.96 -2.17 11.04
N LEU A 195 -2.61 -2.38 12.19
CA LEU A 195 -1.96 -2.28 13.51
C LEU A 195 -0.79 -3.27 13.63
N LEU A 196 -0.94 -4.49 13.10
CA LEU A 196 0.13 -5.50 13.08
C LEU A 196 1.29 -5.12 12.15
N LEU A 197 1.02 -4.42 11.05
CA LEU A 197 2.04 -3.94 10.09
C LEU A 197 2.81 -2.71 10.59
N GLN A 198 2.20 -1.91 11.46
CA GLN A 198 2.79 -0.68 12.02
C GLN A 198 3.52 -0.91 13.34
N THR A 199 3.54 -2.14 13.86
CA THR A 199 4.23 -2.43 15.12
C THR A 199 5.75 -2.29 14.96
N ASP A 200 6.38 -1.63 15.93
CA ASP A 200 7.85 -1.59 16.06
C ASP A 200 8.39 -2.85 16.74
N ASN A 201 7.52 -3.71 17.29
CA ASN A 201 7.92 -4.95 17.92
C ASN A 201 8.24 -6.02 16.87
N VAL A 202 9.54 -6.29 16.70
CA VAL A 202 10.07 -7.26 15.72
C VAL A 202 9.50 -8.67 15.94
N ASP A 203 9.26 -9.10 17.18
CA ASP A 203 8.72 -10.44 17.46
C ASP A 203 7.27 -10.58 17.01
N ILE A 204 6.47 -9.53 17.18
CA ILE A 204 5.08 -9.47 16.68
C ILE A 204 5.11 -9.45 15.16
N MET A 205 5.94 -8.61 14.54
CA MET A 205 6.10 -8.54 13.09
C MET A 205 6.51 -9.88 12.49
N CYS A 206 7.51 -10.56 13.08
CA CYS A 206 7.95 -11.88 12.63
C CYS A 206 6.87 -12.95 12.82
N SER A 207 6.10 -12.87 13.90
CA SER A 207 4.99 -13.81 14.16
C SER A 207 3.86 -13.61 13.15
N PHE A 208 3.55 -12.35 12.80
CA PHE A 208 2.57 -12.04 11.77
C PHE A 208 3.06 -12.47 10.39
N ALA A 209 4.32 -12.23 10.06
CA ALA A 209 4.92 -12.66 8.80
C ALA A 209 4.90 -14.18 8.63
N LYS A 210 5.12 -14.94 9.71
CA LYS A 210 5.00 -16.40 9.73
C LYS A 210 3.55 -16.86 9.52
N PHE A 211 2.59 -16.18 10.15
CA PHE A 211 1.16 -16.52 10.01
C PHE A 211 0.63 -16.30 8.58
N VAL A 212 1.17 -15.30 7.87
CA VAL A 212 0.79 -14.98 6.49
C VAL A 212 1.44 -15.92 5.46
N TYR A 213 2.55 -16.59 5.80
CA TYR A 213 3.29 -17.50 4.91
C TYR A 213 2.71 -18.91 4.92
#